data_AF-A0A8G1RPS3-F1
#
_entry.id   AF-A0A8G1RPS3-F1
#
_cell.length_a   1.000
_cell.length_b   1.000
_cell.length_c   1.000
_cell.angle_alpha   90.00
_cell.angle_beta   90.00
_cell.angle_gamma   90.00
#
_symmetry.space_group_name_H-M   'P 1'
#
loop_
_entity.id
_entity.type
_entity.pdbx_description
1 polymer ?
#
loop_
_entity_poly.entity_id
_entity_poly.type
_entity_poly.pdbx_seq_one_letter_code
_entity_poly.pdbx_strand_id
1 'polypeptide(L)'
;MLLSTTVARPLQLLTRFMQWASAVIVMGITSYFIHRGPRGQHIIYDEVISTISVVFFLPAFVSPFMPHALSKFVLAIDVIFSYLWLTSFIFAAQDYNWHNCAANAPPGASCALKKANEAFIFLTFIFTFFAIFLEVGALWAYRRENAAPVREKNTGGAHGGPADAPLAASA
;
A
#
# COMPACT_ATOMS: atom_id res chain seq x y z
N MET A 1 -12.51 -12.65 12.36
CA MET A 1 -13.08 -11.33 12.71
C MET A 1 -11.97 -10.52 13.34
N LEU A 2 -11.20 -9.70 12.60
CA LEU A 2 -10.16 -8.88 13.23
C LEU A 2 -10.02 -7.45 12.70
N LEU A 3 -10.78 -7.06 11.67
CA LEU A 3 -11.04 -5.66 11.33
C LEU A 3 -12.42 -5.64 10.67
N SER A 4 -13.41 -5.05 11.33
CA SER A 4 -14.71 -4.80 10.71
C SER A 4 -14.48 -4.00 9.42
N THR A 5 -15.13 -4.36 8.32
CA THR A 5 -15.04 -3.64 7.03
C THR A 5 -15.29 -2.13 7.18
N THR A 6 -16.05 -1.74 8.22
CA THR A 6 -16.30 -0.36 8.65
C THR A 6 -15.05 0.39 9.12
N VAL A 7 -14.05 -0.29 9.70
CA VAL A 7 -12.81 0.32 10.21
C VAL A 7 -11.64 0.10 9.24
N ALA A 8 -11.60 -1.03 8.53
CA ALA A 8 -10.53 -1.35 7.59
C ALA A 8 -10.43 -0.35 6.44
N ARG A 9 -11.58 0.01 5.84
CA ARG A 9 -11.65 0.94 4.70
C ARG A 9 -11.17 2.35 5.02
N PRO A 10 -11.67 3.03 6.08
CA PRO A 10 -11.18 4.37 6.41
C PRO A 10 -9.70 4.35 6.85
N LEU A 11 -9.26 3.30 7.55
CA LEU A 11 -7.85 3.16 7.92
C LEU A 11 -6.94 2.98 6.69
N GLN A 12 -7.36 2.20 5.70
CA GLN A 12 -6.64 2.03 4.45
C GLN A 12 -6.60 3.35 3.68
N LEU A 13 -7.73 4.05 3.53
CA LEU A 13 -7.78 5.37 2.88
C LEU A 13 -6.90 6.41 3.58
N LEU A 14 -6.89 6.44 4.92
CA LEU A 14 -6.04 7.34 5.69
C LEU A 14 -4.56 7.04 5.46
N THR A 15 -4.17 5.76 5.51
CA THR A 15 -2.79 5.33 5.24
C THR A 15 -2.37 5.73 3.82
N ARG A 16 -3.24 5.53 2.82
CA ARG A 16 -3.01 5.94 1.42
C ARG A 16 -2.88 7.46 1.28
N PHE A 17 -3.72 8.21 1.97
CA PHE A 17 -3.65 9.67 2.00
C PHE A 17 -2.36 10.16 2.62
N MET A 18 -1.95 9.60 3.77
CA MET A 18 -0.70 9.95 4.43
C MET A 18 0.53 9.61 3.59
N GLN A 19 0.52 8.47 2.91
CA GLN A 19 1.55 8.06 1.94
C GLN A 19 1.66 9.09 0.80
N TRP A 20 0.53 9.44 0.18
CA TRP A 20 0.50 10.38 -0.94
C TRP A 20 0.88 11.80 -0.52
N ALA A 21 0.31 12.32 0.58
CA ALA A 21 0.59 13.65 1.08
C ALA A 21 2.07 13.80 1.46
N SER A 22 2.67 12.78 2.07
CA SER A 22 4.10 12.80 2.39
C SER A 22 4.97 12.86 1.14
N ALA A 23 4.65 12.08 0.09
CA ALA A 23 5.35 12.14 -1.19
C ALA A 23 5.26 13.52 -1.87
N VAL A 24 4.09 14.17 -1.81
CA VAL A 24 3.89 15.53 -2.34
C VAL A 24 4.71 16.56 -1.57
N ILE A 25 4.81 16.43 -0.24
CA ILE A 25 5.63 17.33 0.58
C ILE A 25 7.11 17.17 0.23
N VAL A 26 7.61 15.94 0.08
CA VAL A 26 8.99 15.68 -0.37
C VAL A 26 9.23 16.34 -1.72
N MET A 27 8.35 16.12 -2.70
CA MET A 27 8.44 16.75 -4.03
C MET A 27 8.54 18.27 -3.95
N GLY A 28 7.73 18.91 -3.09
CA GLY A 28 7.77 20.37 -2.90
C GLY A 28 9.08 20.86 -2.30
N ILE A 29 9.63 20.14 -1.31
CA ILE A 29 10.89 20.49 -0.65
C ILE A 29 12.09 20.26 -1.60
N THR A 30 12.12 19.14 -2.32
CA THR A 30 13.19 18.82 -3.28
C THR A 30 13.18 19.77 -4.47
N SER A 31 11.99 20.12 -4.99
CA SER A 31 11.82 21.15 -6.03
C SER A 31 12.36 22.51 -5.58
N TYR A 32 12.07 22.90 -4.34
CA TYR A 32 12.60 24.14 -3.75
C TYR A 32 14.14 24.13 -3.66
N PHE A 33 14.74 22.99 -3.28
CA PHE A 33 16.20 22.83 -3.25
C PHE A 33 16.83 22.93 -4.65
N ILE A 34 16.19 22.36 -5.68
CA ILE A 34 16.65 22.43 -7.07
C ILE A 34 16.58 23.87 -7.60
N HIS A 35 15.56 24.64 -7.22
CA HIS A 35 15.41 26.02 -7.65
C HIS A 35 16.46 26.95 -7.03
N ARG A 36 16.85 26.70 -5.76
CA ARG A 36 17.67 27.63 -4.97
C ARG A 36 19.16 27.27 -4.89
N GLY A 37 19.55 26.04 -5.22
CA GLY A 37 20.91 25.54 -4.97
C GLY A 37 21.49 24.64 -6.06
N PRO A 38 22.77 24.24 -5.90
CA PRO A 38 23.44 23.34 -6.83
C PRO A 38 22.74 21.97 -6.86
N ARG A 39 22.61 21.44 -8.07
CA ARG A 39 21.88 20.20 -8.36
C ARG A 39 22.70 18.98 -7.92
N GLY A 40 22.50 18.54 -6.68
CA GLY A 40 23.09 17.31 -6.15
C GLY A 40 22.45 16.07 -6.77
N GLN A 41 23.23 15.01 -7.02
CA GLN A 41 22.73 13.75 -7.59
C GLN A 41 21.67 13.09 -6.69
N HIS A 42 21.83 13.15 -5.36
CA HIS A 42 20.84 12.62 -4.40
C HIS A 42 19.52 13.40 -4.43
N ILE A 43 19.57 14.73 -4.58
CA ILE A 43 18.36 15.57 -4.68
C ILE A 43 17.58 15.26 -5.96
N ILE A 44 18.27 15.02 -7.08
CA ILE A 44 17.63 14.62 -8.33
C ILE A 44 16.96 13.24 -8.18
N TYR A 45 17.61 12.30 -7.48
CA TYR A 45 17.01 11.00 -7.19
C TYR A 45 15.71 11.15 -6.39
N ASP A 46 15.72 11.92 -5.30
CA ASP A 46 14.53 12.14 -4.47
C ASP A 46 13.40 12.86 -5.22
N GLU A 47 13.74 13.81 -6.10
CA GLU A 47 12.78 14.49 -6.97
C GLU A 47 12.10 13.52 -7.96
N VAL A 48 12.88 12.63 -8.60
CA VAL A 48 12.33 11.65 -9.54
C VAL A 48 11.45 10.63 -8.82
N ILE A 49 11.89 10.12 -7.67
CA ILE A 49 11.09 9.15 -6.90
C ILE A 49 9.80 9.81 -6.40
N SER A 50 9.86 11.04 -5.88
CA SER A 50 8.68 11.74 -5.37
C SER A 50 7.68 12.08 -6.49
N THR A 51 8.12 12.62 -7.62
CA THR A 51 7.24 12.97 -8.75
C THR A 51 6.52 11.75 -9.35
N ILE A 52 7.25 10.64 -9.54
CA ILE A 52 6.65 9.40 -10.05
C ILE A 52 5.70 8.81 -8.98
N SER A 53 6.05 8.84 -7.69
CA SER A 53 5.17 8.36 -6.61
C SER A 53 3.82 9.07 -6.59
N VAL A 54 3.80 10.39 -6.79
CA VAL A 54 2.56 11.18 -6.80
C VAL A 54 1.57 10.68 -7.86
N VAL A 55 2.06 10.28 -9.04
CA VAL A 55 1.23 9.77 -10.14
C VAL A 55 0.77 8.34 -9.86
N PHE A 56 1.68 7.47 -9.45
CA PHE A 56 1.39 6.04 -9.27
C PHE A 56 0.61 5.72 -7.99
N PHE A 57 0.61 6.62 -7.00
CA PHE A 57 -0.21 6.46 -5.79
C PHE A 57 -1.67 6.89 -5.99
N LEU A 58 -2.01 7.63 -7.07
CA LEU A 58 -3.40 8.02 -7.34
C LEU A 58 -4.35 6.82 -7.57
N PRO A 59 -4.00 5.82 -8.40
CA PRO A 59 -4.79 4.59 -8.52
C PRO A 59 -4.96 3.83 -7.20
N ALA A 60 -4.03 3.98 -6.25
CA ALA A 60 -4.10 3.32 -4.95
C ALA A 60 -5.27 3.81 -4.08
N PHE A 61 -5.79 5.02 -4.31
CA PHE A 61 -7.02 5.50 -3.66
C PHE A 61 -8.29 4.79 -4.14
N VAL A 62 -8.24 4.21 -5.34
CA VAL A 62 -9.37 3.49 -5.96
C VAL A 62 -9.34 1.99 -5.60
N SER A 63 -8.19 1.47 -5.13
CA SER A 63 -8.05 0.06 -4.71
C SER A 63 -9.10 -0.40 -3.70
N PRO A 64 -9.50 0.39 -2.67
CA PRO A 64 -10.50 -0.01 -1.69
C PRO A 64 -11.91 -0.20 -2.28
N PHE A 65 -12.19 0.38 -3.45
CA PHE A 65 -13.48 0.32 -4.13
C PHE A 65 -13.54 -0.79 -5.19
N MET A 66 -12.39 -1.25 -5.70
CA MET A 66 -12.31 -2.31 -6.71
C MET A 66 -11.22 -3.34 -6.38
N PRO A 67 -11.41 -4.16 -5.32
CA PRO A 67 -10.39 -5.08 -4.83
C PRO A 67 -10.00 -6.19 -5.82
N HIS A 68 -10.86 -6.52 -6.80
CA HIS A 68 -10.66 -7.64 -7.72
C HIS A 68 -9.61 -7.36 -8.82
N ALA A 69 -9.53 -6.13 -9.34
CA ALA A 69 -8.71 -5.78 -10.50
C ALA A 69 -7.45 -4.98 -10.14
N LEU A 70 -7.56 -4.05 -9.17
CA LEU A 70 -6.50 -3.08 -8.91
C LEU A 70 -5.59 -3.45 -7.73
N SER A 71 -6.07 -4.25 -6.78
CA SER A 71 -5.34 -4.52 -5.53
C SER A 71 -3.98 -5.21 -5.75
N LYS A 72 -3.89 -6.17 -6.67
CA LYS A 72 -2.59 -6.83 -7.00
C LYS A 72 -1.59 -5.88 -7.65
N PHE A 73 -2.07 -4.98 -8.51
CA PHE A 73 -1.22 -4.01 -9.21
C PHE A 73 -0.73 -2.94 -8.24
N VAL A 74 -1.62 -2.41 -7.40
CA VAL A 74 -1.30 -1.45 -6.34
C VAL A 74 -0.29 -2.03 -5.35
N LEU A 75 -0.46 -3.30 -4.94
CA LEU A 75 0.50 -3.98 -4.08
C LEU A 75 1.90 -4.06 -4.72
N ALA A 76 1.98 -4.42 -6.01
CA ALA A 76 3.27 -4.48 -6.70
C ALA A 76 3.94 -3.09 -6.77
N ILE A 77 3.17 -2.04 -7.05
CA ILE A 77 3.63 -0.65 -7.00
C ILE A 77 4.17 -0.32 -5.61
N ASP A 78 3.41 -0.58 -4.55
CA ASP A 78 3.81 -0.26 -3.19
C ASP A 78 5.10 -0.97 -2.77
N VAL A 79 5.30 -2.23 -3.17
CA VAL A 79 6.54 -2.96 -2.89
C VAL A 79 7.75 -2.32 -3.57
N ILE A 80 7.62 -1.96 -4.85
CA ILE A 80 8.69 -1.28 -5.60
C ILE A 80 9.00 0.08 -4.96
N PHE A 81 7.97 0.88 -4.70
CA PHE A 81 8.14 2.20 -4.09
C PHE A 81 8.66 2.11 -2.66
N SER A 82 8.27 1.11 -1.87
CA SER A 82 8.82 0.90 -0.53
C SER A 82 10.34 0.73 -0.56
N TYR A 83 10.88 0.04 -1.58
CA TYR A 83 12.33 -0.10 -1.75
C TYR A 83 12.98 1.24 -2.15
N LEU A 84 12.39 1.94 -3.13
CA LEU A 84 12.90 3.23 -3.60
C LEU A 84 12.91 4.30 -2.50
N TRP A 85 11.84 4.38 -1.70
CA TRP A 85 11.76 5.28 -0.56
C TRP A 85 12.73 4.91 0.56
N LEU A 86 13.01 3.63 0.78
CA LEU A 86 14.03 3.19 1.73
C LEU A 86 15.44 3.58 1.25
N THR A 87 15.74 3.43 -0.04
CA THR A 87 17.01 3.88 -0.62
C THR A 87 17.16 5.40 -0.52
N SER A 88 16.10 6.17 -0.84
CA SER A 88 16.05 7.62 -0.67
C SER A 88 16.30 8.02 0.79
N PHE A 89 15.69 7.32 1.76
CA PHE A 89 15.92 7.56 3.18
C PHE A 89 17.38 7.33 3.58
N ILE A 90 18.01 6.26 3.11
CA ILE A 90 19.43 5.98 3.42
C ILE A 90 20.32 7.10 2.89
N PHE A 91 20.10 7.56 1.65
CA PHE A 91 20.88 8.64 1.07
C PHE A 91 20.62 9.98 1.77
N ALA A 92 19.38 10.30 2.11
CA ALA A 92 19.04 11.50 2.86
C ALA A 92 19.67 11.49 4.27
N ALA A 93 19.66 10.34 4.95
CA ALA A 93 20.29 10.19 6.26
C ALA A 93 21.81 10.37 6.18
N GLN A 94 22.46 9.85 5.14
CA GLN A 94 23.89 10.07 4.91
C GLN A 94 24.18 11.55 4.60
N ASP A 95 23.44 12.17 3.69
CA ASP A 95 23.73 13.55 3.24
C ASP A 95 23.41 14.61 4.31
N TYR A 96 22.39 14.37 5.15
CA TYR A 96 21.93 15.35 6.16
C TYR A 96 22.42 15.08 7.59
N ASN A 97 22.89 13.87 7.91
CA ASN A 97 23.39 13.53 9.24
C ASN A 97 24.92 13.40 9.32
N TRP A 98 25.60 13.30 8.18
CA TRP A 98 27.06 13.16 8.14
C TRP A 98 27.76 14.52 8.08
N HIS A 99 28.39 14.97 9.17
CA HIS A 99 29.09 16.27 9.31
C HIS A 99 28.19 17.54 9.36
N ASN A 100 28.77 18.70 9.04
CA ASN A 100 28.15 20.01 9.23
C ASN A 100 26.98 20.22 8.26
N CYS A 101 25.77 20.30 8.83
CA CYS A 101 24.52 20.51 8.10
C CYS A 101 24.50 21.75 7.19
N ALA A 102 25.33 22.75 7.50
CA ALA A 102 25.50 23.98 6.72
C ALA A 102 26.41 23.81 5.48
N ALA A 103 27.30 22.81 5.48
CA ALA A 103 28.30 22.58 4.42
C ALA A 103 27.86 21.53 3.39
N ASN A 104 26.96 20.60 3.76
CA ASN A 104 26.47 19.57 2.85
C ASN A 104 25.40 20.10 1.89
N ALA A 105 25.21 19.40 0.77
CA ALA A 105 24.31 19.83 -0.29
C ALA A 105 22.83 19.91 0.19
N PRO A 106 22.07 20.92 -0.26
CA PRO A 106 22.52 22.15 -0.88
C PRO A 106 23.13 23.12 0.19
N PRO A 107 24.29 23.75 -0.10
CA PRO A 107 24.85 24.79 0.77
C PRO A 107 23.93 26.02 0.80
N GLY A 108 23.64 26.53 2.00
CA GLY A 108 22.77 27.71 2.20
C GLY A 108 21.29 27.41 2.49
N ALA A 109 20.84 26.14 2.43
CA ALA A 109 19.52 25.75 2.93
C ALA A 109 19.53 25.56 4.45
N SER A 110 18.44 25.94 5.12
CA SER A 110 18.33 25.77 6.58
C SER A 110 18.35 24.28 6.95
N CYS A 111 19.08 23.95 8.02
CA CYS A 111 19.20 22.57 8.51
C CYS A 111 17.82 21.97 8.86
N ALA A 112 16.90 22.81 9.35
CA ALA A 112 15.53 22.43 9.62
C ALA A 112 14.79 21.91 8.37
N LEU A 113 15.01 22.52 7.19
CA LEU A 113 14.37 22.06 5.95
C LEU A 113 14.91 20.70 5.49
N LYS A 114 16.22 20.48 5.66
CA LYS A 114 16.88 19.20 5.32
C LYS A 114 16.37 18.06 6.22
N LYS A 115 16.28 18.32 7.53
CA LYS A 115 15.72 17.37 8.49
C LYS A 115 14.23 17.15 8.31
N ALA A 116 13.48 18.17 7.89
CA ALA A 116 12.09 18.00 7.49
C ALA A 116 11.99 17.07 6.27
N ASN A 117 12.82 17.27 5.24
CA ASN A 117 12.85 16.40 4.06
C ASN A 117 13.11 14.93 4.45
N GLU A 118 14.14 14.69 5.26
CA GLU A 118 14.48 13.36 5.80
C GLU A 118 13.27 12.69 6.50
N ALA A 119 12.58 13.46 7.35
CA ALA A 119 11.41 12.98 8.08
C ALA A 119 10.24 12.62 7.16
N PHE A 120 9.95 13.44 6.15
CA PHE A 120 8.87 13.14 5.20
C PHE A 120 9.20 11.99 4.26
N ILE A 121 10.46 11.78 3.89
CA ILE A 121 10.93 10.59 3.18
C ILE A 121 10.65 9.34 4.04
N PHE A 122 11.02 9.38 5.32
CA PHE A 122 10.73 8.29 6.27
C PHE A 122 9.23 8.04 6.45
N LEU A 123 8.43 9.10 6.57
CA LEU A 123 6.97 8.99 6.66
C LEU A 123 6.39 8.32 5.41
N THR A 124 6.86 8.70 4.23
CA THR A 124 6.41 8.09 2.98
C THR A 124 6.76 6.60 2.95
N PHE A 125 7.96 6.22 3.36
CA PHE A 125 8.37 4.82 3.50
C PHE A 125 7.47 4.05 4.47
N ILE A 126 7.26 4.53 5.71
CA ILE A 126 6.52 3.77 6.73
C ILE A 126 5.04 3.65 6.38
N PHE A 127 4.42 4.67 5.79
CA PHE A 127 3.04 4.58 5.33
C PHE A 127 2.91 3.66 4.12
N THR A 128 3.89 3.65 3.20
CA THR A 128 3.93 2.66 2.11
C THR A 128 4.05 1.24 2.68
N PHE A 129 4.90 1.05 3.69
CA PHE A 129 5.04 -0.24 4.38
C PHE A 129 3.71 -0.69 5.00
N PHE A 130 3.04 0.17 5.79
CA PHE A 130 1.72 -0.15 6.36
C PHE A 130 0.65 -0.37 5.28
N ALA A 131 0.68 0.37 4.18
CA ALA A 131 -0.24 0.19 3.07
C ALA A 131 -0.12 -1.22 2.47
N ILE A 132 1.10 -1.77 2.34
CA ILE A 132 1.32 -3.15 1.88
C ILE A 132 0.63 -4.15 2.83
N PHE A 133 0.81 -4.03 4.16
CA PHE A 133 0.17 -4.96 5.11
C PHE A 133 -1.35 -4.87 5.08
N LEU A 134 -1.90 -3.65 4.97
CA LEU A 134 -3.35 -3.45 4.87
C LEU A 134 -3.89 -4.04 3.56
N GLU A 135 -3.20 -3.86 2.44
CA GLU A 135 -3.60 -4.41 1.13
C GLU A 135 -3.53 -5.95 1.12
N VAL A 136 -2.47 -6.54 1.67
CA VAL A 136 -2.33 -8.00 1.85
C VAL A 136 -3.44 -8.54 2.77
N GLY A 137 -3.72 -7.83 3.87
CA GLY A 137 -4.80 -8.18 4.79
C GLY A 137 -6.17 -8.15 4.11
N ALA A 138 -6.44 -7.14 3.28
CA ALA A 138 -7.67 -7.02 2.50
C ALA A 138 -7.81 -8.16 1.47
N LEU A 139 -6.74 -8.49 0.75
CA LEU A 139 -6.71 -9.61 -0.20
C LEU A 139 -6.93 -10.97 0.49
N TRP A 140 -6.34 -11.15 1.69
CA TRP A 140 -6.50 -12.37 2.47
C TRP A 140 -7.92 -12.54 3.01
N ALA A 141 -8.49 -11.46 3.56
CA ALA A 141 -9.89 -11.44 4.00
C ALA A 141 -10.84 -11.77 2.83
N TYR A 142 -10.65 -11.12 1.69
CA TYR A 142 -11.44 -11.38 0.49
C TYR A 142 -11.29 -12.82 -0.02
N ARG A 143 -10.07 -13.38 -0.06
CA ARG A 143 -9.86 -14.77 -0.47
C ARG A 143 -10.58 -15.73 0.48
N ARG A 144 -10.57 -15.46 1.79
CA ARG A 144 -11.24 -16.29 2.79
C ARG A 144 -12.76 -16.25 2.63
N GLU A 145 -13.33 -15.09 2.32
CA GLU A 145 -14.77 -14.92 2.06
C GLU A 145 -15.20 -15.63 0.76
N ASN A 146 -14.37 -15.62 -0.29
CA ASN A 146 -14.70 -16.24 -1.59
C ASN A 146 -14.24 -17.69 -1.75
N ALA A 147 -13.41 -18.22 -0.84
CA ALA A 147 -12.99 -19.62 -0.83
C ALA A 147 -14.08 -20.58 -0.30
N ALA A 148 -15.22 -20.07 0.19
CA ALA A 148 -16.41 -20.88 0.45
C ALA A 148 -17.39 -20.73 -0.74
N PRO A 149 -17.42 -21.74 -1.61
CA PRO A 149 -18.56 -22.64 -1.52
C PRO A 149 -18.08 -24.09 -1.50
N VAL A 150 -18.19 -24.76 -0.35
CA VAL A 150 -18.46 -26.20 -0.39
C VAL A 150 -19.83 -26.31 -1.02
N ARG A 151 -19.86 -26.55 -2.33
CA ARG A 151 -21.06 -27.01 -3.01
C ARG A 151 -21.38 -28.37 -2.41
N GLU A 152 -22.18 -28.39 -1.35
CA GLU A 152 -22.90 -29.59 -0.94
C GLU A 152 -23.70 -30.04 -2.17
N LYS A 153 -23.12 -31.00 -2.88
CA LYS A 153 -23.86 -31.78 -3.85
C LYS A 153 -24.84 -32.59 -3.02
N ASN A 154 -26.04 -32.04 -2.80
CA ASN A 154 -27.22 -32.81 -2.44
C ASN A 154 -27.52 -33.79 -3.58
N THR A 155 -26.70 -34.84 -3.71
CA THR A 155 -27.15 -36.13 -4.21
C THR A 155 -27.95 -36.76 -3.09
N GLY A 156 -29.19 -36.28 -2.94
CA GLY A 156 -30.19 -36.99 -2.19
C GLY A 156 -30.45 -38.34 -2.86
N GLY A 157 -30.41 -39.41 -2.07
CA GLY A 157 -31.10 -40.65 -2.39
C GLY A 157 -30.21 -41.85 -2.75
N ALA A 158 -29.41 -42.33 -1.80
CA ALA A 158 -29.01 -43.74 -1.78
C ALA A 158 -29.05 -44.28 -0.34
N HIS A 159 -30.18 -44.88 0.05
CA HIS A 159 -30.30 -46.18 0.74
C HIS A 159 -31.62 -46.34 1.52
N GLY A 160 -32.40 -47.38 1.18
CA GLY A 160 -32.79 -48.40 2.17
C GLY A 160 -34.22 -48.44 2.77
N GLY A 161 -35.20 -48.95 2.01
CA GLY A 161 -36.33 -49.84 2.41
C GLY A 161 -37.39 -49.38 3.44
N PRO A 162 -38.49 -50.15 3.68
CA PRO A 162 -39.14 -51.21 2.89
C PRO A 162 -40.51 -50.75 2.31
N ALA A 163 -41.01 -51.43 1.28
CA ALA A 163 -42.37 -51.23 0.77
C ALA A 163 -43.23 -52.44 1.15
N ASP A 164 -43.74 -52.44 2.38
CA ASP A 164 -44.85 -53.30 2.78
C ASP A 164 -46.15 -52.71 2.23
N ALA A 165 -46.69 -53.31 1.17
CA ALA A 165 -48.09 -53.13 0.76
C ALA A 165 -48.61 -54.45 0.18
N PRO A 166 -49.68 -55.04 0.74
CA PRO A 166 -50.24 -56.29 0.25
C PRO A 166 -51.09 -55.99 -0.99
N LEU A 167 -50.77 -56.63 -2.12
CA LEU A 167 -51.71 -56.71 -3.24
C LEU A 167 -52.58 -57.95 -3.05
N ALA A 168 -53.85 -57.68 -2.81
CA ALA A 168 -54.92 -58.65 -2.72
C ALA A 168 -55.05 -59.49 -4.00
N ALA A 169 -55.44 -60.75 -3.81
CA ALA A 169 -55.77 -61.70 -4.86
C ALA A 169 -57.09 -61.34 -5.57
N SER A 170 -57.12 -61.47 -6.90
CA SER A 170 -58.30 -61.72 -7.75
C SER A 170 -57.83 -61.83 -9.21
N ALA A 171 -58.25 -62.74 -10.08
CA ALA A 171 -58.98 -64.02 -10.04
C ALA A 171 -58.57 -64.75 -11.33
#